data_AF-A0A8J3DD59-F1
#
_entry.id   AF-A0A8J3DD59-F1
#
_cell.length_a   1.000
_cell.length_b   1.000
_cell.length_c   1.000
_cell.angle_alpha   90.00
_cell.angle_beta   90.00
_cell.angle_gamma   90.00
#
_symmetry.space_group_name_H-M   'P 1'
#
loop_
_entity.id
_entity.type
_entity.pdbx_description
1 polymer ?
#
loop_
_entity_poly.entity_id
_entity_poly.type
_entity_poly.pdbx_seq_one_letter_code
_entity_poly.pdbx_strand_id
1 'polypeptide(L)' 'MRMEEDANQNENSLTVLCQRLGAPEAQARTMARQLMKRSEQISRERGIKRVEALDHLLSLLISGSQGINPPEFPPRQG' A
#
# COMPACT_ATOMS: atom_id res chain seq x y z
N MET A 1 2.68 -14.15 -18.49
CA MET A 1 1.28 -13.93 -18.94
C MET A 1 0.27 -13.98 -17.78
N ARG A 2 -0.14 -15.13 -17.21
CA ARG A 2 -1.17 -15.14 -16.13
C ARG A 2 -0.81 -14.37 -14.85
N MET A 3 0.46 -14.42 -14.41
CA MET A 3 0.92 -13.67 -13.23
C MET A 3 1.00 -12.16 -13.44
N GLU A 4 1.24 -11.71 -14.68
CA GLU A 4 1.30 -10.27 -15.01
C GLU A 4 -0.10 -9.67 -15.07
N GLU A 5 -1.09 -10.44 -15.53
CA GLU A 5 -2.51 -10.06 -15.49
C GLU A 5 -2.99 -9.91 -14.04
N ASP A 6 -2.64 -10.85 -13.16
CA ASP A 6 -2.97 -10.76 -11.73
C ASP A 6 -2.29 -9.56 -11.05
N ALA A 7 -1.05 -9.24 -11.41
CA ALA A 7 -0.34 -8.07 -10.90
C ALA A 7 -0.99 -6.75 -11.37
N ASN A 8 -1.35 -6.65 -12.66
CA ASN A 8 -2.06 -5.50 -13.21
C ASN A 8 -3.45 -5.31 -12.57
N GLN A 9 -4.18 -6.40 -12.35
CA GLN A 9 -5.50 -6.35 -11.70
C GLN A 9 -5.40 -5.88 -10.24
N ASN A 10 -4.34 -6.26 -9.54
CA ASN A 10 -4.06 -5.79 -8.19
C ASN A 10 -3.70 -4.30 -8.17
N GLU A 11 -2.86 -3.81 -9.09
CA GLU A 11 -2.53 -2.38 -9.21
C GLU A 11 -3.78 -1.53 -9.51
N ASN A 12 -4.67 -2.02 -10.40
CA ASN A 12 -5.93 -1.36 -10.70
C ASN A 12 -6.84 -1.27 -9.47
N SER A 13 -6.97 -2.36 -8.72
CA SER A 13 -7.78 -2.41 -7.49
C SER A 13 -7.25 -1.45 -6.42
N LEU A 14 -5.92 -1.38 -6.25
CA LEU A 14 -5.26 -0.45 -5.34
C LEU A 14 -5.41 1.01 -5.78
N THR A 15 -5.41 1.27 -7.09
CA THR A 15 -5.65 2.61 -7.63
C THR A 15 -7.05 3.09 -7.25
N VAL A 16 -8.07 2.25 -7.46
CA VAL A 16 -9.46 2.58 -7.08
C VAL A 16 -9.59 2.80 -5.57
N LEU A 17 -8.92 1.97 -4.76
CA LEU A 17 -8.89 2.16 -3.30
C LEU A 17 -8.31 3.54 -2.93
N CYS A 18 -7.15 3.90 -3.48
CA CYS A 18 -6.52 5.20 -3.17
C CYS A 18 -7.40 6.38 -3.62
N GLN A 19 -8.13 6.27 -4.73
CA GLN A 19 -9.11 7.28 -5.14
C GLN A 19 -10.27 7.41 -4.14
N ARG A 20 -10.80 6.29 -3.64
CA ARG A 20 -11.87 6.30 -2.63
C ARG A 20 -11.41 6.91 -1.30
N LEU A 21 -10.11 6.84 -1.01
CA LEU A 21 -9.47 7.49 0.12
C LEU A 21 -9.14 8.98 -0.14
N GLY A 22 -9.50 9.52 -1.30
CA GLY A 22 -9.38 10.95 -1.63
C GLY A 22 -8.18 11.35 -2.48
N ALA A 23 -7.33 10.40 -2.92
CA ALA A 23 -6.20 10.73 -3.79
C ALA A 23 -6.65 10.99 -5.24
N PRO A 24 -6.16 12.06 -5.89
CA PRO A 24 -6.34 12.26 -7.34
C PRO A 24 -5.81 11.07 -8.13
N GLU A 25 -6.41 10.76 -9.27
CA GLU A 25 -6.13 9.56 -10.07
C GLU A 25 -4.63 9.32 -10.36
N ALA A 26 -3.89 10.37 -10.74
CA ALA A 26 -2.45 10.26 -11.00
C ALA A 26 -1.64 9.90 -9.74
N GLN A 27 -2.04 10.44 -8.59
CA GLN A 27 -1.44 10.11 -7.30
C GLN A 27 -1.83 8.69 -6.87
N ALA A 28 -3.10 8.32 -7.01
CA ALA A 28 -3.61 6.99 -6.70
C ALA A 28 -2.87 5.87 -7.46
N ARG A 29 -2.59 6.07 -8.76
CA ARG A 29 -1.76 5.14 -9.54
C ARG A 29 -0.33 5.03 -9.01
N THR A 30 0.27 6.17 -8.66
CA THR A 30 1.62 6.20 -8.09
C THR A 30 1.66 5.44 -6.75
N MET A 31 0.67 5.67 -5.90
CA MET A 31 0.54 4.97 -4.61
C MET A 31 0.34 3.47 -4.80
N ALA A 32 -0.50 3.04 -5.73
CA ALA A 32 -0.70 1.62 -6.02
C ALA A 32 0.61 0.91 -6.39
N ARG A 33 1.41 1.51 -7.28
CA ARG A 33 2.74 0.98 -7.66
C ARG A 33 3.69 0.92 -6.47
N GLN A 34 3.70 1.97 -5.65
CA GLN A 34 4.54 2.02 -4.46
C GLN A 34 4.15 0.96 -3.44
N LEU A 35 2.87 0.75 -3.19
CA LEU A 35 2.36 -0.29 -2.28
C LEU A 35 2.79 -1.68 -2.74
N MET A 36 2.64 -1.98 -4.03
CA MET A 36 3.06 -3.27 -4.60
C MET A 36 4.57 -3.47 -4.41
N LYS A 37 5.39 -2.50 -4.85
CA LYS A 37 6.85 -2.57 -4.69
C LYS A 37 7.27 -2.71 -3.23
N ARG A 38 6.62 -1.98 -2.32
CA ARG A 38 6.95 -2.01 -0.89
C ARG A 38 6.53 -3.32 -0.25
N SER A 39 5.41 -3.91 -0.65
CA SER A 39 4.97 -5.22 -0.18
C SER A 39 5.98 -6.32 -0.54
N GLU A 40 6.54 -6.28 -1.75
CA GLU A 40 7.59 -7.21 -2.19
C GLU A 40 8.88 -7.02 -1.41
N GLN A 41 9.29 -5.77 -1.20
CA GLN A 41 10.48 -5.46 -0.40
C GLN A 41 10.34 -5.98 1.04
N ILE A 42 9.23 -5.67 1.71
CA ILE A 42 8.97 -6.11 3.09
C ILE A 42 8.93 -7.64 3.17
N SER A 43 8.28 -8.30 2.20
CA SER A 43 8.23 -9.76 2.13
C SER A 43 9.63 -10.37 2.07
N ARG A 44 10.52 -9.81 1.24
CA ARG A 44 11.92 -10.26 1.13
C ARG A 44 12.74 -9.97 2.39
N GLU A 45 12.62 -8.77 2.94
CA GLU A 45 13.42 -8.33 4.10
C GLU A 45 13.01 -9.02 5.40
N ARG A 46 11.72 -9.32 5.56
CA ARG A 46 11.15 -9.87 6.82
C ARG A 46 10.77 -11.34 6.73
N GLY A 47 10.89 -11.97 5.55
CA GLY A 47 10.53 -13.39 5.35
C GLY A 47 9.04 -13.70 5.49
N ILE A 48 8.16 -12.70 5.36
CA ILE A 48 6.69 -12.84 5.44
C ILE A 48 6.07 -12.95 4.05
N LYS A 49 4.79 -13.36 3.96
CA LYS A 49 4.11 -13.43 2.66
C LYS A 49 3.86 -12.03 2.10
N ARG A 50 3.92 -11.88 0.77
CA ARG A 50 3.58 -10.61 0.09
C ARG A 50 2.19 -10.08 0.46
N VAL A 51 1.22 -10.99 0.65
CA VAL A 51 -0.16 -10.64 1.06
C VAL A 51 -0.18 -10.06 2.48
N GLU A 52 0.57 -10.64 3.42
CA GLU A 52 0.68 -10.13 4.79
C GLU A 52 1.37 -8.76 4.83
N ALA A 53 2.42 -8.58 4.01
CA ALA A 53 3.08 -7.29 3.86
C ALA A 53 2.16 -6.21 3.26
N LEU A 54 1.35 -6.58 2.27
CA LEU A 54 0.39 -5.67 1.65
C LEU A 54 -0.74 -5.31 2.61
N ASP A 55 -1.28 -6.27 3.36
CA ASP A 55 -2.32 -6.05 4.38
C ASP A 55 -1.86 -5.02 5.43
N HIS A 56 -0.64 -5.18 5.93
CA HIS A 56 -0.02 -4.21 6.83
C HIS A 56 0.08 -2.81 6.22
N LEU A 57 0.56 -2.69 4.97
CA LEU A 57 0.66 -1.41 4.28
C LEU A 57 -0.72 -0.75 4.05
N LEU A 58 -1.75 -1.54 3.79
CA LEU A 58 -3.11 -1.04 3.63
C LEU A 58 -3.69 -0.52 4.95
N SER A 59 -3.43 -1.21 6.06
CA SER A 59 -3.79 -0.74 7.40
C SER A 59 -3.16 0.63 7.71
N LEU A 60 -1.87 0.80 7.39
CA LEU A 60 -1.17 2.08 7.55
C LEU A 60 -1.76 3.17 6.65
N LEU A 61 -2.06 2.85 5.39
CA LEU A 61 -2.65 3.78 4.45
C LEU A 61 -4.02 4.29 4.94
N ILE A 62 -4.88 3.39 5.39
CA ILE A 62 -6.21 3.72 5.92
C ILE A 62 -6.07 4.57 7.18
N SER A 63 -5.18 4.18 8.10
CA SER A 63 -4.91 4.96 9.32
C SER A 63 -4.46 6.39 9.00
N GLY A 64 -3.50 6.53 8.07
CA GLY A 64 -3.01 7.82 7.59
C GLY A 64 -4.11 8.67 6.94
N SER A 65 -5.01 8.06 6.16
CA SER A 65 -6.15 8.76 5.56
C SER A 65 -7.16 9.29 6.59
N GLN A 66 -7.20 8.67 7.78
CA GLN A 66 -8.07 9.06 8.90
C GLN A 66 -7.37 10.00 9.89
N GLY A 67 -6.11 10.37 9.65
CA GLY A 67 -5.31 11.15 10.59
C GLY A 67 -4.91 10.38 11.86
N ILE A 68 -5.03 9.05 11.85
CA ILE A 68 -4.61 8.19 12.95
C ILE A 68 -3.13 7.91 12.79
N ASN A 69 -2.34 8.18 13.85
CA ASN A 69 -0.93 7.83 13.88
C ASN A 69 -0.74 6.43 14.50
N PRO A 70 -0.27 5.42 13.73
CA PRO A 70 -0.01 4.09 14.25
C PRO A 70 1.08 4.12 15.34
N PRO A 71 1.00 3.27 16.38
CA PRO A 71 1.97 3.26 17.49
C PRO A 71 3.43 3.05 17.06
N GLU A 72 3.64 2.35 15.94
CA GLU A 72 4.95 2.09 15.33
C GLU A 72 5.59 3.32 14.66
N PHE A 73 4.84 4.40 14.46
CA PHE A 73 5.34 5.68 13.93
C PHE A 73 5.16 6.79 14.97
N PRO A 74 5.92 6.78 16.09
CA PRO A 74 5.80 7.86 17.07
C PRO A 74 6.02 9.22 16.39
N PRO A 75 5.25 10.26 16.78
CA PRO A 75 5.40 11.58 16.19
C PRO A 75 6.87 12.00 16.30
N ARG A 76 7.45 12.47 15.19
CA ARG A 76 8.82 13.01 15.21
C ARG A 76 8.81 14.20 16.15
N GLN A 77 9.48 14.06 17.30
CA GLN A 77 9.75 15.18 18.18
C GLN A 77 10.66 16.12 17.39
N GLY A 78 10.13 17.32 17.10
CA GLY A 78 10.89 18.39 16.46
C GLY A 78 11.90 19.02 17.39
#